data_AF-A0A348B6Z1-F1
#
_entry.id   AF-A0A348B6Z1-F1
#
_cell.length_a   1.000
_cell.length_b   1.000
_cell.length_c   1.000
_cell.angle_alpha   90.00
_cell.angle_beta   90.00
_cell.angle_gamma   90.00
#
_symmetry.space_group_name_H-M   'P 1'
#
loop_
_entity.id
_entity.type
_entity.pdbx_description
1 polymer ?
#
loop_
_entity_poly.entity_id
_entity_poly.type
_entity_poly.pdbx_seq_one_letter_code
_entity_poly.pdbx_strand_id
1 'polypeptide(L)'
;MMAMRGKKAIRIIVSTKVALTEPLLALVNNYVKALRFALFWSKENAENSNEKGVLSSVHEALYKRLREEYNLPSEVAEDCYRDALSVQGLV
;
A
#
# COMPACT_ATOMS: atom_id res chain seq x y z
N MET A 1 -20.21 9.81 -44.67
CA MET A 1 -19.42 9.29 -43.53
C MET A 1 -20.38 8.59 -42.56
N MET A 2 -20.12 7.33 -42.19
CA MET A 2 -20.94 6.56 -41.24
C MET A 2 -20.64 7.00 -39.80
N ALA A 3 -21.67 7.35 -39.03
CA ALA A 3 -21.55 7.68 -37.61
C ALA A 3 -21.34 6.41 -36.78
N MET A 4 -20.19 6.29 -36.11
CA MET A 4 -19.99 5.26 -35.08
C MET A 4 -20.88 5.60 -33.87
N ARG A 5 -21.95 4.82 -33.69
CA ARG A 5 -22.84 4.89 -32.53
C ARG A 5 -22.08 4.37 -31.31
N GLY A 6 -21.49 5.30 -30.53
CA GLY A 6 -20.74 4.99 -29.32
C GLY A 6 -21.55 4.11 -28.38
N LYS A 7 -21.05 2.91 -28.08
CA LYS A 7 -21.68 1.98 -27.14
C LYS A 7 -21.63 2.61 -25.76
N LYS A 8 -22.78 2.88 -25.14
CA LYS A 8 -22.88 3.40 -23.77
C LYS A 8 -22.19 2.43 -22.81
N ALA A 9 -21.17 2.89 -22.10
CA ALA A 9 -20.55 2.11 -21.04
C ALA A 9 -21.57 1.89 -19.91
N ILE A 10 -21.79 0.64 -19.52
CA ILE A 10 -22.62 0.30 -18.36
C ILE A 10 -21.71 0.36 -17.13
N ARG A 11 -21.97 1.31 -16.23
CA ARG A 11 -21.36 1.31 -14.89
C ARG A 11 -22.30 0.59 -13.93
N ILE A 12 -21.78 -0.39 -13.21
CA ILE A 12 -22.48 -1.06 -12.11
C ILE A 12 -21.72 -0.69 -10.83
N ILE A 13 -22.44 -0.19 -9.83
CA ILE A 13 -21.91 0.05 -8.49
C ILE A 13 -22.48 -1.07 -7.61
N VAL A 14 -21.61 -1.94 -7.11
CA VAL A 14 -22.00 -2.98 -6.15
C VAL A 14 -21.71 -2.44 -4.75
N SER A 15 -22.76 -2.23 -3.95
CA SER A 15 -22.61 -1.84 -2.55
C SER A 15 -22.71 -3.07 -1.67
N THR A 16 -21.58 -3.65 -1.30
CA THR A 16 -21.53 -4.77 -0.34
C THR A 16 -21.62 -4.25 1.09
N LYS A 17 -22.60 -4.73 1.85
CA LYS A 17 -22.63 -4.57 3.30
C LYS A 17 -21.69 -5.61 3.92
N VAL A 18 -20.42 -5.25 4.10
CA VAL A 18 -19.46 -6.09 4.83
C VAL A 18 -19.70 -5.87 6.31
N ALA A 19 -20.14 -6.91 7.03
CA ALA A 19 -20.18 -6.86 8.48
C ALA A 19 -18.75 -6.72 9.00
N LEU A 20 -18.51 -5.79 9.94
CA LEU A 20 -17.22 -5.72 10.64
C LEU A 20 -17.04 -7.00 11.46
N THR A 21 -16.09 -7.82 11.05
CA THR A 21 -15.68 -9.02 11.77
C THR A 21 -14.37 -8.75 12.50
N GLU A 22 -14.12 -9.48 13.59
CA GLU A 22 -12.86 -9.39 14.34
C GLU A 22 -11.61 -9.57 13.46
N PRO A 23 -11.55 -10.53 12.51
CA PRO A 23 -10.41 -10.66 11.59
C PRO A 23 -10.21 -9.44 10.69
N LEU A 24 -11.29 -8.82 10.21
CA LEU A 24 -11.22 -7.62 9.38
C LEU A 24 -10.71 -6.42 10.20
N LEU A 25 -11.20 -6.27 11.43
CA LEU A 25 -10.74 -5.23 12.34
C LEU A 25 -9.25 -5.40 12.69
N ALA A 26 -8.80 -6.63 12.94
CA ALA A 26 -7.40 -6.94 13.17
C ALA A 26 -6.53 -6.58 11.95
N LEU A 27 -6.97 -6.93 10.73
CA LEU A 27 -6.27 -6.59 9.50
C LEU A 27 -6.14 -5.07 9.33
N VAL A 28 -7.24 -4.32 9.48
CA VAL A 28 -7.22 -2.85 9.35
C VAL A 28 -6.31 -2.21 10.41
N ASN A 29 -6.36 -2.70 11.65
CA ASN A 29 -5.48 -2.20 12.72
C ASN A 29 -4.00 -2.46 12.42
N ASN A 30 -3.67 -3.66 11.93
CA ASN A 30 -2.31 -3.99 11.52
C ASN A 30 -1.88 -3.12 10.34
N TYR A 31 -2.75 -2.89 9.35
CA TYR A 31 -2.49 -2.03 8.21
C TYR A 31 -2.18 -0.58 8.62
N VAL A 32 -3.00 0.02 9.48
CA VAL A 32 -2.79 1.41 9.94
C VAL A 32 -1.48 1.55 10.73
N LYS A 33 -1.15 0.55 11.56
CA LYS A 33 0.13 0.55 12.29
C LYS A 33 1.32 0.40 11.33
N ALA A 34 1.23 -0.52 10.38
CA ALA A 34 2.24 -0.78 9.37
C ALA A 34 2.49 0.44 8.47
N LEU A 35 1.43 1.12 8.02
CA LEU A 35 1.53 2.32 7.20
C LEU A 35 2.22 3.46 7.95
N ARG A 36 1.86 3.69 9.22
CA ARG A 36 2.56 4.69 10.06
C ARG A 36 4.04 4.36 10.19
N PHE A 37 4.36 3.10 10.46
CA PHE A 37 5.74 2.66 10.53
C PHE A 37 6.48 2.90 9.21
N ALA A 38 5.90 2.52 8.08
CA ALA A 38 6.50 2.71 6.76
C ALA A 38 6.78 4.19 6.47
N LEU A 39 5.86 5.08 6.81
CA LEU A 39 6.05 6.53 6.65
C LEU A 39 7.21 7.07 7.50
N PHE A 40 7.31 6.66 8.76
CA PHE A 40 8.41 7.05 9.64
C PHE A 40 9.74 6.47 9.16
N TRP A 41 9.75 5.17 8.84
CA TRP A 41 10.92 4.47 8.34
C TRP A 41 11.49 5.15 7.10
N SER A 42 10.67 5.41 6.09
CA SER A 42 11.14 6.04 4.87
C SER A 42 11.61 7.47 5.11
N LYS A 43 11.02 8.23 6.04
CA LYS A 43 11.51 9.57 6.41
C LYS A 43 12.90 9.51 7.04
N GLU A 44 13.12 8.59 7.99
CA GLU A 44 14.41 8.43 8.67
C GLU A 44 15.50 7.88 7.74
N ASN A 45 15.14 7.00 6.80
CA ASN A 45 16.10 6.38 5.90
C ASN A 45 16.33 7.16 4.59
N ALA A 46 15.47 8.13 4.24
CA ALA A 46 15.65 8.99 3.07
C ALA A 46 16.88 9.90 3.18
N GLU A 47 17.28 10.29 4.40
CA GLU A 47 18.49 11.11 4.60
C GLU A 47 19.78 10.33 4.21
N ASN A 48 19.74 9.01 4.28
CA ASN A 48 20.87 8.13 3.98
C ASN A 48 20.85 7.60 2.52
N SER A 49 19.93 8.07 1.67
CA SER A 49 19.65 7.45 0.36
C SER A 49 20.68 7.75 -0.75
N ASN A 50 21.62 8.66 -0.52
CA ASN A 50 22.61 9.06 -1.52
C ASN A 50 23.72 8.01 -1.73
N GLU A 51 23.77 6.98 -0.89
CA GLU A 51 24.69 5.85 -1.04
C GLU A 51 24.12 4.77 -1.97
N LYS A 52 24.92 4.40 -2.98
CA LYS A 52 24.53 3.42 -3.99
C LYS A 52 24.29 2.05 -3.35
N GLY A 53 23.04 1.56 -3.41
CA GLY A 53 22.63 0.26 -2.85
C GLY A 53 21.89 0.34 -1.52
N VAL A 54 22.00 1.46 -0.79
CA VAL A 54 21.29 1.68 0.49
C VAL A 54 19.78 1.77 0.28
N LEU A 55 19.35 2.39 -0.82
CA LEU A 55 17.93 2.46 -1.15
C LEU A 55 17.28 1.07 -1.32
N SER A 56 18.00 0.13 -1.96
CA SER A 56 17.48 -1.23 -2.18
C SER A 56 17.37 -2.02 -0.87
N SER A 57 18.37 -1.92 0.01
CA SER A 57 18.35 -2.62 1.30
C SER A 57 17.32 -2.03 2.27
N VAL A 58 17.12 -0.70 2.25
CA VAL A 58 16.08 -0.01 3.04
C VAL A 58 14.68 -0.47 2.63
N HIS A 59 14.41 -0.60 1.33
CA HIS A 59 13.11 -1.06 0.84
C HIS A 59 12.87 -2.54 1.16
N GLU A 60 13.88 -3.39 0.99
CA GLU A 60 13.78 -4.81 1.36
C GLU A 60 13.53 -5.00 2.86
N ALA A 61 14.26 -4.26 3.70
CA ALA A 61 14.08 -4.29 5.14
C ALA A 61 12.67 -3.82 5.55
N LEU A 62 12.17 -2.74 4.94
CA LEU A 62 10.82 -2.26 5.18
C LEU A 62 9.79 -3.33 4.84
N TYR A 63 9.88 -3.90 3.63
CA TYR A 63 8.95 -4.92 3.17
C TYR A 63 8.94 -6.17 4.08
N LYS A 64 10.12 -6.60 4.53
CA LYS A 64 10.26 -7.72 5.46
C LYS A 64 9.52 -7.46 6.78
N ARG A 65 9.69 -6.27 7.37
CA ARG A 65 9.00 -5.88 8.62
C ARG A 65 7.49 -5.79 8.45
N LEU A 66 7.00 -5.28 7.32
CA LEU A 66 5.56 -5.22 7.03
C LEU A 66 4.91 -6.62 7.06
N ARG A 67 5.60 -7.64 6.55
CA ARG A 67 5.11 -9.02 6.57
C ARG A 67 5.28 -9.68 7.93
N GLU A 68 6.47 -9.60 8.52
CA GLU A 68 6.83 -10.39 9.71
C GLU A 68 6.35 -9.75 11.02
N GLU A 69 6.48 -8.43 11.18
CA GLU A 69 6.14 -7.74 12.43
C GLU A 69 4.67 -7.32 12.47
N TYR A 70 4.10 -6.94 11.33
CA TYR A 70 2.70 -6.48 11.24
C TYR A 70 1.74 -7.55 10.71
N ASN A 71 2.23 -8.77 10.42
CA ASN A 71 1.42 -9.90 9.93
C ASN A 71 0.57 -9.52 8.70
N LEU A 72 1.09 -8.68 7.81
CA LEU A 72 0.38 -8.36 6.57
C LEU A 72 0.56 -9.49 5.55
N PRO A 73 -0.52 -9.95 4.91
CA PRO A 73 -0.42 -10.78 3.70
C PRO A 73 0.45 -10.10 2.64
N SER A 74 1.12 -10.88 1.80
CA SER A 74 2.10 -10.36 0.83
C SER A 74 1.54 -9.22 -0.04
N GLU A 75 0.35 -9.41 -0.60
CA GLU A 75 -0.32 -8.42 -1.45
C GLU A 75 -0.65 -7.13 -0.68
N VAL A 76 -1.12 -7.27 0.56
CA VAL A 76 -1.47 -6.14 1.43
C VAL A 76 -0.21 -5.39 1.90
N ALA A 77 0.90 -6.10 2.13
CA ALA A 77 2.18 -5.50 2.47
C ALA A 77 2.74 -4.68 1.30
N GLU A 78 2.58 -5.17 0.07
CA GLU A 78 2.97 -4.44 -1.14
C GLU A 78 2.12 -3.18 -1.33
N ASP A 79 0.81 -3.26 -1.16
CA ASP A 79 -0.07 -2.09 -1.21
C ASP A 79 0.27 -1.08 -0.11
N CYS A 80 0.51 -1.53 1.13
CA CYS A 80 0.94 -0.68 2.23
C CYS A 80 2.26 0.05 1.92
N TYR A 81 3.19 -0.63 1.25
CA TYR A 81 4.46 -0.06 0.82
C TYR A 81 4.25 1.00 -0.28
N ARG A 82 3.43 0.70 -1.29
CA ARG A 82 3.10 1.63 -2.38
C ARG A 82 2.37 2.86 -1.87
N ASP A 83 1.44 2.69 -0.93
CA ASP A 83 0.74 3.79 -0.26
C ASP A 83 1.73 4.69 0.49
N ALA A 84 2.67 4.11 1.24
CA ALA A 84 3.68 4.88 1.97
C ALA A 84 4.55 5.72 1.03
N LEU A 85 4.97 5.17 -0.12
CA LEU A 85 5.74 5.90 -1.13
C LEU A 85 4.92 7.01 -1.80
N SER A 86 3.63 6.74 -2.08
CA SER A 86 2.72 7.70 -2.71
C SER A 86 2.48 8.92 -1.80
N VAL A 87 2.33 8.70 -0.49
CA VAL A 87 2.20 9.79 0.50
C VAL A 87 3.45 10.67 0.54
N GLN A 88 4.62 10.12 0.24
CA GLN A 88 5.89 10.85 0.20
C GLN A 88 6.19 11.48 -1.16
N GLY A 89 5.34 11.27 -2.17
CA GLY A 89 5.56 11.75 -3.54
C GLY A 89 6.71 11.05 -4.26
N LEU A 90 7.06 9.83 -3.84
CA LEU A 90 8.14 9.03 -4.43
C LEU A 90 7.66 8.13 -5.58
N VAL A 91 6.34 7.98 -5.78
CA VAL A 91 5.68 7.22 -6.85
C VAL A 91 4.42 7.95 -7.31
#